data_AF-A0A2X2BHT0-F1
#
_entry.id   AF-A0A2X2BHT0-F1
#
_cell.length_a   1.000
_cell.length_b   1.000
_cell.length_c   1.000
_cell.angle_alpha   90.00
_cell.angle_beta   90.00
_cell.angle_gamma   90.00
#
_symmetry.space_group_name_H-M   'P 1'
#
loop_
_entity.id
_entity.type
_entity.pdbx_description
1 polymer ?
#
loop_
_entity_poly.entity_id
_entity_poly.type
_entity_poly.pdbx_seq_one_letter_code
_entity_poly.pdbx_strand_id
1 'polypeptide(L)'
;MNGIGEMRINNKKRPLKRSLLTLLITATVAAPYSYAATLSVSLPEQSLADSLNTIAKQGQVQILFDANAIKNLRAPALSGQYETHTALQKVLIGSGMEIISQGNGFVIRPLATSSTIVIPEVKVTGVGSSYHPATDVVSAPQYITSEEIKQRNTGDGNVTDLLKSNPAVQFANNDSNSMNQGEIKPSRISIHGSSSYQNAYKLDGVSFNNDFDPANSGNGETNTRITSDEQGMYLDSRLIDSVTVYDNNIPVEFGGFTGGTVEVQSRRWSGETHANAYYRTTRSSWNNIFTDPKLKFDTANNDFSNPARFQKKYDKQKLWRLV
;
A
#
# COMPACT_ATOMS: atom_id res chain seq x y z
N MET A 1 58.93 38.48 21.33
CA MET A 1 58.38 38.01 22.62
C MET A 1 56.92 37.66 22.38
N ASN A 2 56.59 36.39 22.55
CA ASN A 2 55.31 35.78 22.20
C ASN A 2 54.19 36.26 23.13
N GLY A 3 53.11 36.81 22.56
CA GLY A 3 51.85 37.05 23.27
C GLY A 3 50.95 35.82 23.14
N ILE A 4 50.93 35.01 24.20
CA ILE A 4 50.02 33.87 24.36
C ILE A 4 48.68 34.37 24.92
N GLY A 5 47.69 34.54 24.04
CA GLY A 5 46.30 34.81 24.43
C GLY A 5 45.58 33.51 24.77
N GLU A 6 45.19 33.36 26.03
CA GLU A 6 44.49 32.19 26.57
C GLU A 6 43.14 31.93 25.87
N MET A 7 42.95 30.69 25.41
CA MET A 7 41.70 30.18 24.86
C MET A 7 40.79 29.73 26.02
N ARG A 8 39.86 30.59 26.46
CA ARG A 8 38.82 30.20 27.43
C ARG A 8 37.71 29.39 26.73
N ILE A 9 37.77 28.07 26.85
CA ILE A 9 36.67 27.17 26.45
C ILE A 9 35.57 27.26 27.52
N ASN A 10 34.53 28.06 27.25
CA ASN A 10 33.35 28.16 28.12
C ASN A 10 32.36 27.03 27.77
N ASN A 11 32.50 25.88 28.42
CA ASN A 11 31.64 24.71 28.21
C ASN A 11 30.32 24.87 29.00
N LYS A 12 29.40 25.70 28.51
CA LYS A 12 28.03 25.81 29.06
C LYS A 12 27.23 24.56 28.69
N LYS A 13 27.25 23.55 29.58
CA LYS A 13 26.31 22.41 29.55
C LYS A 13 24.88 22.95 29.70
N ARG A 14 24.10 22.97 28.62
CA ARG A 14 22.65 23.25 28.67
C ARG A 14 21.93 22.03 29.27
N PRO A 15 21.01 22.21 30.23
CA PRO A 15 20.30 21.08 30.83
C PRO A 15 19.28 20.52 29.82
N LEU A 16 19.41 19.22 29.53
CA LEU A 16 18.44 18.43 28.79
C LEU A 16 17.10 18.41 29.56
N LYS A 17 16.09 19.09 29.02
CA LYS A 17 14.71 18.92 29.48
C LYS A 17 14.25 17.50 29.10
N ARG A 18 14.19 16.61 30.09
CA ARG A 18 13.54 15.30 29.96
C ARG A 18 12.03 15.53 29.90
N SER A 19 11.46 15.59 28.69
CA SER A 19 10.01 15.58 28.51
C SER A 19 9.52 14.14 28.70
N LEU A 20 8.86 13.88 29.82
CA LEU A 20 8.05 12.68 30.02
C LEU A 20 6.87 12.75 29.06
N LEU A 21 6.79 11.81 28.11
CA LEU A 21 5.60 11.61 27.30
C LEU A 21 4.86 10.39 27.84
N THR A 22 3.99 10.64 28.81
CA THR A 22 3.02 9.66 29.32
C THR A 22 1.79 9.73 28.41
N LEU A 23 1.61 8.78 27.49
CA LEU A 23 0.43 8.72 26.62
C LEU A 23 -0.49 7.58 27.07
N LEU A 24 -1.50 7.94 27.86
CA LEU A 24 -2.62 7.08 28.22
C LEU A 24 -3.68 7.21 27.11
N ILE A 25 -3.99 6.14 26.37
CA ILE A 25 -5.15 6.08 25.48
C ILE A 25 -5.92 4.79 25.77
N THR A 26 -6.87 4.88 26.70
CA THR A 26 -8.00 3.96 26.80
C THR A 26 -9.10 4.47 25.88
N ALA A 27 -9.28 3.86 24.72
CA ALA A 27 -10.43 4.07 23.85
C ALA A 27 -11.30 2.81 23.86
N THR A 28 -12.35 2.81 24.67
CA THR A 28 -13.41 1.79 24.61
C THR A 28 -14.26 2.06 23.37
N VAL A 29 -14.03 1.30 22.30
CA VAL A 29 -14.92 1.29 21.13
C VAL A 29 -16.09 0.36 21.44
N ALA A 30 -17.26 0.94 21.71
CA ALA A 30 -18.52 0.22 21.65
C ALA A 30 -18.88 0.03 20.17
N ALA A 31 -18.69 -1.18 19.65
CA ALA A 31 -19.17 -1.53 18.31
C ALA A 31 -20.71 -1.66 18.34
N PRO A 32 -21.45 -1.01 17.43
CA PRO A 32 -22.84 -1.35 17.20
C PRO A 32 -22.92 -2.73 16.53
N TYR A 33 -23.46 -3.71 17.25
CA TYR A 33 -23.83 -5.00 16.65
C TYR A 33 -24.98 -4.76 15.66
N SER A 34 -24.69 -4.90 14.37
CA SER A 34 -25.76 -5.02 13.36
C SER A 34 -26.33 -6.43 13.48
N TYR A 35 -27.61 -6.52 13.82
CA TYR A 35 -28.33 -7.79 13.85
C TYR A 35 -28.60 -8.24 12.42
N ALA A 36 -27.82 -9.21 11.93
CA ALA A 36 -28.22 -10.02 10.79
C ALA A 36 -29.40 -10.91 11.22
N ALA A 37 -30.60 -10.62 10.70
CA ALA A 37 -31.81 -11.35 11.06
C ALA A 37 -31.75 -12.76 10.45
N THR A 38 -31.68 -13.78 11.31
CA THR A 38 -31.76 -15.19 10.92
C THR A 38 -33.22 -15.59 10.72
N LEU A 39 -33.54 -16.24 9.59
CA LEU A 39 -34.89 -16.67 9.23
C LEU A 39 -35.03 -18.19 9.39
N SER A 40 -36.10 -18.62 10.08
CA SER A 40 -36.49 -20.03 10.20
C SER A 40 -37.12 -20.49 8.89
N VAL A 41 -36.29 -21.00 7.98
CA VAL A 41 -36.75 -21.51 6.69
C VAL A 41 -37.09 -22.98 6.86
N SER A 42 -38.32 -23.36 6.53
CA SER A 42 -38.77 -24.75 6.42
C SER A 42 -39.54 -24.91 5.12
N LEU A 43 -38.85 -25.44 4.11
CA LEU A 43 -39.37 -25.63 2.76
C LEU A 43 -39.30 -27.11 2.39
N PRO A 44 -40.43 -27.74 2.01
CA PRO A 44 -40.43 -29.07 1.42
C PRO A 44 -39.83 -29.02 -0.01
N GLU A 45 -39.50 -30.18 -0.57
CA GLU A 45 -39.07 -30.27 -1.97
C GLU A 45 -40.23 -29.86 -2.89
N GLN A 46 -40.05 -28.76 -3.62
CA GLN A 46 -41.10 -28.16 -4.44
C GLN A 46 -40.52 -27.49 -5.70
N SER A 47 -41.37 -26.86 -6.50
CA SER A 47 -40.91 -26.14 -7.68
C SER A 47 -39.96 -25.01 -7.27
N LEU A 48 -38.93 -24.75 -8.08
CA LEU A 48 -37.96 -23.69 -7.79
C LEU A 48 -38.66 -22.33 -7.67
N ALA A 49 -39.66 -22.07 -8.52
CA ALA A 49 -40.47 -20.85 -8.47
C ALA A 49 -41.19 -20.67 -7.12
N ASP A 50 -41.78 -21.73 -6.56
CA ASP A 50 -42.51 -21.65 -5.29
C ASP A 50 -41.57 -21.44 -4.10
N SER A 51 -40.40 -22.08 -4.12
CA SER A 51 -39.37 -21.86 -3.09
C SER A 51 -38.84 -20.43 -3.10
N LEU A 52 -38.55 -19.88 -4.29
CA LEU A 52 -38.10 -18.49 -4.42
C LEU A 52 -39.15 -17.50 -3.96
N ASN A 53 -40.42 -17.71 -4.32
CA ASN A 53 -41.53 -16.87 -3.86
C ASN A 53 -41.74 -16.94 -2.34
N THR A 54 -41.56 -18.11 -1.74
CA THR A 54 -41.71 -18.28 -0.29
C THR A 54 -40.58 -17.58 0.46
N ILE A 55 -39.34 -17.71 -0.02
CA ILE A 55 -38.19 -17.00 0.56
C ILE A 55 -38.31 -15.48 0.37
N ALA A 56 -38.78 -15.02 -0.79
CA ALA A 56 -39.02 -13.60 -1.05
C ALA A 56 -40.01 -13.00 -0.04
N LYS A 57 -41.12 -13.71 0.20
CA LYS A 57 -42.17 -13.29 1.16
C LYS A 57 -41.66 -13.29 2.60
N GLN A 58 -40.95 -14.34 3.02
CA GLN A 58 -40.44 -14.46 4.39
C GLN A 58 -39.29 -13.50 4.69
N GLY A 59 -38.41 -13.27 3.70
CA GLY A 59 -37.28 -12.35 3.80
C GLY A 59 -37.61 -10.89 3.51
N GLN A 60 -38.84 -10.57 3.09
CA GLN A 60 -39.27 -9.24 2.63
C GLN A 60 -38.36 -8.62 1.54
N VAL A 61 -37.86 -9.45 0.63
CA VAL A 61 -36.98 -9.04 -0.47
C VAL A 61 -37.66 -9.21 -1.82
N GLN A 62 -37.30 -8.37 -2.79
CA GLN A 62 -37.76 -8.52 -4.17
C GLN A 62 -36.83 -9.46 -4.93
N ILE A 63 -37.38 -10.46 -5.62
CA ILE A 63 -36.62 -11.40 -6.43
C ILE A 63 -37.13 -11.34 -7.88
N LEU A 64 -36.22 -11.08 -8.82
CA LEU A 64 -36.50 -11.05 -10.26
C LEU A 64 -35.89 -12.29 -10.92
N PHE A 65 -36.68 -12.99 -11.72
CA PHE A 65 -36.25 -14.16 -12.48
C PHE A 65 -37.08 -14.33 -13.76
N ASP A 66 -36.53 -15.06 -14.73
CA ASP A 66 -37.29 -15.48 -15.92
C ASP A 66 -38.09 -16.76 -15.62
N ALA A 67 -39.42 -16.67 -15.69
CA ALA A 67 -40.33 -17.78 -15.42
C ALA A 67 -40.15 -18.96 -16.38
N ASN A 68 -39.68 -18.73 -17.62
CA ASN A 68 -39.42 -19.80 -18.58
C ASN A 68 -38.16 -20.57 -18.22
N ALA A 69 -37.16 -19.90 -17.64
CA ALA A 69 -35.88 -20.52 -17.28
C ALA A 69 -36.01 -21.49 -16.10
N ILE A 70 -36.98 -21.28 -15.20
CA ILE A 70 -37.12 -22.07 -13.96
C ILE A 70 -38.32 -23.05 -13.96
N LYS A 71 -39.13 -23.07 -15.02
CA LYS A 71 -40.42 -23.80 -15.07
C LYS A 71 -40.30 -25.31 -14.79
N ASN A 72 -39.19 -25.93 -15.20
CA ASN A 72 -38.95 -27.37 -15.03
C ASN A 72 -37.94 -27.68 -13.91
N LEU A 73 -37.53 -26.68 -13.13
CA LEU A 73 -36.53 -26.82 -12.09
C LEU A 73 -37.18 -27.06 -10.72
N ARG A 74 -36.57 -27.94 -9.93
CA ARG A 74 -36.99 -28.27 -8.56
C ARG A 74 -35.96 -27.77 -7.56
N ALA A 75 -36.46 -27.28 -6.45
CA ALA A 75 -35.65 -26.88 -5.30
C ALA A 75 -35.59 -28.04 -4.30
N PRO A 76 -34.39 -28.37 -3.76
CA PRO A 76 -34.28 -29.33 -2.67
C PRO A 76 -34.97 -28.82 -1.40
N ALA A 77 -35.37 -29.74 -0.52
CA ALA A 77 -35.91 -29.38 0.79
C ALA A 77 -34.85 -28.61 1.62
N LEU A 78 -35.25 -27.47 2.19
CA LEU A 78 -34.37 -26.63 3.00
C LEU A 78 -35.03 -26.39 4.36
N SER A 79 -34.39 -26.88 5.43
CA SER A 79 -34.83 -26.66 6.80
C SER A 79 -33.68 -26.16 7.67
N GLY A 80 -33.91 -25.11 8.45
CA GLY A 80 -32.94 -24.54 9.38
C GLY A 80 -33.01 -23.01 9.48
N GLN A 81 -32.13 -22.46 10.31
CA GLN A 81 -31.96 -21.00 10.43
C GLN A 81 -30.98 -20.52 9.38
N TYR A 82 -31.46 -19.74 8.42
CA TYR A 82 -30.63 -19.20 7.33
C TYR A 82 -30.89 -17.71 7.14
N GLU A 83 -29.86 -16.98 6.79
CA GLU A 83 -30.02 -15.64 6.22
C GLU A 83 -30.63 -15.76 4.82
N THR A 84 -31.42 -14.76 4.40
CA THR A 84 -32.13 -14.76 3.12
C THR A 84 -31.21 -15.08 1.93
N HIS A 85 -30.01 -14.47 1.90
CA HIS A 85 -29.03 -14.73 0.85
C HIS A 85 -28.54 -16.18 0.85
N THR A 86 -28.17 -16.69 2.03
CA THR A 86 -27.72 -18.08 2.22
C THR A 86 -28.81 -19.09 1.85
N ALA A 87 -30.07 -18.81 2.19
CA ALA A 87 -31.20 -19.65 1.84
C ALA A 87 -31.41 -19.72 0.32
N LEU A 88 -31.35 -18.58 -0.37
CA LEU A 88 -31.45 -18.52 -1.83
C LEU A 88 -30.30 -19.26 -2.50
N GLN A 89 -29.07 -19.07 -2.03
CA GLN A 89 -27.92 -19.78 -2.57
C GLN A 89 -28.08 -21.29 -2.45
N LYS A 90 -28.54 -21.80 -1.29
CA LYS A 90 -28.77 -23.23 -1.07
C LYS A 90 -29.88 -23.80 -1.95
N VAL A 91 -30.97 -23.06 -2.15
CA VAL A 91 -32.08 -23.48 -3.01
C VAL A 91 -31.70 -23.54 -4.49
N LEU A 92 -30.73 -22.72 -4.92
CA LEU A 92 -30.24 -22.69 -6.30
C LEU A 92 -29.18 -23.76 -6.60
N ILE A 93 -28.66 -24.47 -5.59
CA ILE A 93 -27.69 -25.56 -5.79
C ILE A 93 -28.31 -26.65 -6.68
N GLY A 94 -27.60 -27.02 -7.75
CA GLY A 94 -28.03 -28.06 -8.70
C GLY A 94 -29.03 -27.58 -9.76
N SER A 95 -29.52 -26.33 -9.67
CA SER A 95 -30.48 -25.78 -10.63
C SER A 95 -29.82 -25.15 -11.88
N GLY A 96 -28.49 -24.95 -11.87
CA GLY A 96 -27.78 -24.25 -12.94
C GLY A 96 -28.10 -22.75 -13.02
N MET A 97 -28.61 -22.17 -11.92
CA MET A 97 -28.96 -20.75 -11.79
C MET A 97 -28.05 -20.05 -10.77
N GLU A 98 -27.69 -18.80 -11.04
CA GLU A 98 -26.88 -17.95 -10.15
C GLU A 98 -27.70 -16.76 -9.64
N ILE A 99 -27.34 -16.28 -8.45
CA ILE A 99 -27.95 -15.14 -7.78
C ILE A 99 -27.02 -13.93 -7.82
N ILE A 100 -27.58 -12.77 -8.13
CA ILE A 100 -26.89 -11.49 -8.14
C ILE A 100 -27.65 -10.52 -7.25
N SER A 101 -26.96 -9.95 -6.26
CA SER A 101 -27.52 -8.92 -5.39
C SER A 101 -27.56 -7.58 -6.16
N GLN A 102 -28.75 -6.99 -6.27
CA GLN A 102 -28.95 -5.65 -6.85
C GLN A 102 -29.74 -4.76 -5.89
N GLY A 103 -29.04 -3.89 -5.17
CA GLY A 103 -29.65 -2.98 -4.20
C GLY A 103 -30.38 -3.74 -3.08
N ASN A 104 -31.70 -3.56 -3.00
CA ASN A 104 -32.57 -4.23 -2.03
C ASN A 104 -33.28 -5.48 -2.58
N GLY A 105 -32.82 -6.00 -3.72
CA GLY A 105 -33.40 -7.16 -4.38
C GLY A 105 -32.35 -8.12 -4.93
N PHE A 106 -32.82 -9.26 -5.42
CA PHE A 106 -32.00 -10.31 -6.01
C PHE A 106 -32.45 -10.61 -7.43
N VAL A 107 -31.51 -10.79 -8.35
CA VAL A 107 -31.76 -11.21 -9.73
C VAL A 107 -31.20 -12.61 -9.92
N ILE A 108 -32.01 -13.51 -10.46
CA ILE A 108 -31.62 -14.90 -10.72
C ILE A 108 -31.52 -15.13 -12.21
N ARG A 109 -30.37 -15.61 -12.69
CA ARG A 109 -30.12 -15.89 -14.11
C ARG A 109 -29.40 -17.22 -14.30
N PRO A 110 -29.46 -17.84 -15.51
CA PRO A 110 -28.71 -19.07 -15.79
C PRO A 110 -27.20 -18.86 -15.61
N LEU A 111 -26.50 -19.86 -15.07
CA LEU A 111 -25.04 -19.86 -15.07
C LEU A 111 -24.57 -19.80 -16.52
N ALA A 112 -23.79 -18.78 -16.85
CA ALA A 112 -23.16 -18.68 -18.16
C ALA A 112 -22.23 -19.88 -18.34
N THR A 113 -22.67 -20.88 -19.09
CA THR A 113 -21.82 -22.01 -19.51
C THR A 113 -21.00 -21.54 -20.70
N SER A 114 -20.08 -20.61 -20.46
CA SER A 114 -19.09 -20.24 -21.46
C SER A 114 -18.17 -21.44 -21.68
N SER A 115 -18.24 -22.05 -22.86
CA SER A 115 -17.43 -23.18 -23.34
C SER A 115 -15.94 -22.83 -23.56
N THR A 116 -15.48 -21.77 -22.92
CA THR A 116 -14.08 -21.44 -22.68
C THR A 116 -13.96 -21.34 -21.18
N ILE A 117 -13.19 -22.25 -20.58
CA ILE A 117 -12.69 -22.09 -19.22
C ILE A 117 -11.70 -20.92 -19.27
N VAL A 118 -12.24 -19.70 -19.33
CA VAL A 118 -11.55 -18.54 -18.78
C VAL A 118 -11.73 -18.76 -17.30
N ILE A 119 -10.66 -19.17 -16.60
CA ILE A 119 -10.65 -19.13 -15.15
C ILE A 119 -10.76 -17.64 -14.82
N PRO A 120 -11.93 -17.13 -14.36
CA PRO A 120 -11.95 -15.77 -13.88
C PRO A 120 -10.99 -15.76 -12.69
N GLU A 121 -10.13 -14.75 -12.64
CA GLU A 121 -9.18 -14.62 -11.55
C GLU A 121 -9.94 -14.67 -10.22
N VAL A 122 -9.75 -15.76 -9.48
CA VAL A 122 -10.37 -15.95 -8.18
C VAL A 122 -9.49 -15.21 -7.19
N LYS A 123 -9.95 -14.03 -6.75
CA LYS A 123 -9.33 -13.33 -5.62
C LYS A 123 -9.60 -14.14 -4.35
N VAL A 124 -8.73 -15.11 -4.07
CA VAL A 124 -8.76 -15.88 -2.83
C VAL A 124 -8.26 -14.98 -1.71
N THR A 125 -9.18 -14.33 -0.99
CA THR A 125 -8.88 -13.70 0.29
C THR A 125 -8.77 -14.79 1.36
N GLY A 126 -7.70 -15.59 1.26
CA GLY A 126 -7.28 -16.48 2.33
C GLY A 126 -6.65 -15.64 3.43
N VAL A 127 -7.10 -15.82 4.68
CA VAL A 127 -6.51 -15.17 5.85
C VAL A 127 -5.05 -15.64 5.94
N GLY A 128 -4.12 -14.83 5.42
CA GLY A 128 -2.68 -15.14 5.35
C GLY A 128 -2.10 -15.49 3.97
N SER A 129 -2.90 -15.51 2.89
CA SER A 129 -2.38 -15.68 1.53
C SER A 129 -2.32 -14.33 0.83
N SER A 130 -1.10 -13.77 0.75
CA SER A 130 -0.78 -12.62 -0.11
C SER A 130 -1.27 -12.92 -1.53
N TYR A 131 -2.26 -12.16 -2.01
CA TYR A 131 -2.70 -12.25 -3.39
C TYR A 131 -1.55 -11.76 -4.28
N HIS A 132 -0.93 -12.70 -4.99
CA HIS A 132 -0.04 -12.40 -6.11
C HIS A 132 -0.83 -12.73 -7.38
N PRO A 133 -1.20 -11.75 -8.23
CA PRO A 133 -1.75 -12.09 -9.54
C PRO A 133 -0.73 -13.03 -10.21
N ALA A 134 -1.19 -14.15 -10.76
CA ALA A 134 -0.35 -15.27 -11.16
C ALA A 134 0.91 -14.80 -11.93
N THR A 135 2.06 -14.85 -11.26
CA THR A 135 3.37 -14.39 -11.77
C THR A 135 4.06 -15.41 -12.68
N ASP A 136 3.31 -16.40 -13.18
CA ASP A 136 3.85 -17.58 -13.88
C ASP A 136 4.19 -17.32 -15.36
N VAL A 137 4.42 -16.06 -15.71
CA VAL A 137 4.95 -15.64 -17.01
C VAL A 137 6.21 -14.83 -16.76
N VAL A 138 7.25 -15.10 -17.55
CA VAL A 138 8.55 -14.39 -17.55
C VAL A 138 8.40 -12.86 -17.76
N SER A 139 7.19 -12.41 -18.12
CA SER A 139 6.82 -11.01 -18.30
C SER A 139 5.74 -10.51 -17.33
N ALA A 140 5.55 -11.20 -16.19
CA ALA A 140 4.68 -10.72 -15.13
C ALA A 140 5.35 -9.54 -14.41
N PRO A 141 4.61 -8.45 -14.14
CA PRO A 141 5.12 -7.39 -13.30
C PRO A 141 5.38 -7.91 -11.88
N GLN A 142 6.34 -7.31 -11.19
CA GLN A 142 6.58 -7.64 -9.78
C GLN A 142 5.52 -6.96 -8.91
N TYR A 143 4.76 -7.77 -8.17
CA TYR A 143 3.74 -7.31 -7.24
C TYR A 143 4.22 -7.40 -5.79
N ILE A 144 3.92 -6.38 -4.98
CA ILE A 144 4.20 -6.35 -3.54
C ILE A 144 2.89 -6.00 -2.82
N THR A 145 2.40 -6.91 -1.97
CA THR A 145 1.13 -6.75 -1.24
C THR A 145 1.26 -5.94 0.04
N SER A 146 0.12 -5.52 0.61
CA SER A 146 0.05 -4.81 1.90
C SER A 146 0.69 -5.63 3.03
N GLU A 147 0.51 -6.95 3.00
CA GLU A 147 1.03 -7.89 3.97
C GLU A 147 2.55 -7.98 3.89
N GLU A 148 3.09 -8.05 2.66
CA GLU A 148 4.54 -8.03 2.42
C GLU A 148 5.15 -6.69 2.79
N ILE A 149 4.48 -5.57 2.48
CA ILE A 149 4.92 -4.22 2.87
C ILE A 149 5.05 -4.11 4.39
N LYS A 150 4.08 -4.63 5.16
CA LYS A 150 4.11 -4.62 6.63
C LYS A 150 5.27 -5.43 7.21
N GLN A 151 5.69 -6.49 6.51
CA GLN A 151 6.78 -7.38 6.96
C GLN A 151 8.16 -6.89 6.48
N ARG A 152 8.21 -6.03 5.46
CA ARG A 152 9.47 -5.49 4.93
C ARG A 152 10.08 -4.48 5.89
N ASN A 153 11.40 -4.62 6.10
CA ASN A 153 12.18 -3.60 6.79
C ASN A 153 12.48 -2.45 5.83
N THR A 154 11.61 -1.44 5.84
CA THR A 154 11.85 -0.19 5.11
C THR A 154 12.68 0.77 5.97
N GLY A 155 13.75 1.33 5.40
CA GLY A 155 14.65 2.23 6.12
C GLY A 155 13.95 3.52 6.53
N ASP A 156 13.65 4.38 5.56
CA ASP A 156 12.91 5.62 5.77
C ASP A 156 11.41 5.46 5.48
N GLY A 157 11.00 4.31 4.95
CA GLY A 157 9.58 3.99 4.74
C GLY A 157 9.02 4.62 3.48
N ASN A 158 9.83 4.76 2.43
CA ASN A 158 9.40 5.29 1.14
C ASN A 158 9.07 4.16 0.15
N VAL A 159 8.51 4.51 -1.02
CA VAL A 159 8.18 3.55 -2.10
C VAL A 159 9.43 2.82 -2.58
N THR A 160 10.53 3.53 -2.81
CA THR A 160 11.76 2.95 -3.37
C THR A 160 12.40 1.92 -2.45
N ASP A 161 12.25 2.06 -1.13
CA ASP A 161 12.71 1.07 -0.14
C ASP A 161 12.02 -0.28 -0.34
N LEU A 162 10.76 -0.29 -0.79
CA LEU A 162 10.03 -1.51 -1.10
C LEU A 162 10.63 -2.23 -2.32
N LEU A 163 11.32 -1.51 -3.20
CA LEU A 163 11.87 -2.06 -4.43
C LEU A 163 13.28 -2.65 -4.27
N LYS A 164 13.88 -2.58 -3.07
CA LYS A 164 15.23 -3.11 -2.80
C LYS A 164 15.39 -4.61 -3.04
N SER A 165 14.29 -5.36 -3.03
CA SER A 165 14.31 -6.80 -3.32
C SER A 165 14.05 -7.12 -4.79
N ASN A 166 13.85 -6.11 -5.65
CA ASN A 166 13.53 -6.31 -7.06
C ASN A 166 14.84 -6.45 -7.87
N PRO A 167 15.07 -7.57 -8.57
CA PRO A 167 16.30 -7.79 -9.33
C PRO A 167 16.45 -6.89 -10.56
N ALA A 168 15.35 -6.37 -11.11
CA ALA A 168 15.38 -5.45 -12.25
C ALA A 168 15.67 -3.99 -11.83
N VAL A 169 15.65 -3.69 -10.53
CA VAL A 169 15.81 -2.34 -9.99
C VAL A 169 17.23 -2.15 -9.45
N GLN A 170 17.92 -1.16 -9.98
CA GLN A 170 19.24 -0.73 -9.55
C GLN A 170 19.14 0.58 -8.76
N PHE A 171 19.85 0.68 -7.65
CA PHE A 171 19.86 1.88 -6.81
C PHE A 171 21.11 2.71 -7.04
N ALA A 172 20.97 4.03 -7.02
CA ALA A 172 22.13 4.91 -7.14
C ALA A 172 23.06 4.77 -5.91
N ASN A 173 24.34 4.47 -6.16
CA ASN A 173 25.33 4.15 -5.12
C ASN A 173 25.64 5.30 -4.14
N ASN A 174 25.30 6.54 -4.49
CA ASN A 174 25.57 7.73 -3.68
C ASN A 174 24.46 8.04 -2.65
N ASP A 175 23.29 7.44 -2.75
CA ASP A 175 22.15 7.72 -1.87
C ASP A 175 22.20 6.92 -0.56
N SER A 176 22.89 5.76 -0.53
CA SER A 176 23.00 4.88 0.65
C SER A 176 24.36 4.94 1.38
N ASN A 177 25.07 6.07 1.32
CA ASN A 177 26.37 6.20 1.97
C ASN A 177 26.25 6.55 3.48
N SER A 178 27.30 6.25 4.27
CA SER A 178 27.35 6.55 5.71
C SER A 178 27.26 8.04 6.05
N MET A 179 27.53 8.91 5.08
CA MET A 179 27.59 10.35 5.28
C MET A 179 26.23 11.05 5.00
N ASN A 180 25.28 10.33 4.40
CA ASN A 180 23.92 10.79 4.04
C ASN A 180 22.83 10.10 4.88
N GLN A 181 23.19 9.49 6.01
CA GLN A 181 22.25 8.81 6.93
C GLN A 181 21.20 9.74 7.57
N GLY A 182 21.38 11.07 7.42
CA GLY A 182 20.43 12.10 7.81
C GLY A 182 19.32 12.36 6.79
N GLU A 183 19.46 11.88 5.55
CA GLU A 183 18.54 12.16 4.45
C GLU A 183 17.20 11.43 4.62
N ILE A 184 16.10 12.00 4.12
CA ILE A 184 14.76 11.36 4.11
C ILE A 184 14.22 11.18 2.69
N LYS A 185 14.89 11.79 1.72
CA LYS A 185 14.62 11.63 0.29
C LYS A 185 14.75 10.16 -0.13
N PRO A 186 13.80 9.64 -0.94
CA PRO A 186 13.90 8.32 -1.54
C PRO A 186 15.18 8.18 -2.38
N SER A 187 15.70 6.95 -2.44
CA SER A 187 16.85 6.67 -3.30
C SER A 187 16.43 6.67 -4.76
N ARG A 188 17.24 7.25 -5.64
CA ARG A 188 17.01 7.17 -7.09
C ARG A 188 17.19 5.74 -7.57
N ILE A 189 16.29 5.32 -8.44
CA ILE A 189 16.31 3.96 -9.00
C ILE A 189 16.41 3.98 -10.52
N SER A 190 17.07 2.98 -11.08
CA SER A 190 17.10 2.68 -12.51
C SER A 190 16.43 1.33 -12.71
N ILE A 191 15.56 1.23 -13.71
CA ILE A 191 14.93 -0.03 -14.10
C ILE A 191 15.49 -0.40 -15.47
N HIS A 192 16.06 -1.61 -15.59
CA HIS A 192 16.72 -2.08 -16.82
C HIS A 192 17.83 -1.14 -17.36
N GLY A 193 18.49 -0.38 -16.48
CA GLY A 193 19.61 0.50 -16.84
C GLY A 193 19.21 1.85 -17.45
N SER A 194 17.93 2.22 -17.42
CA SER A 194 17.48 3.56 -17.80
C SER A 194 17.95 4.65 -16.83
N SER A 195 17.89 5.91 -17.22
CA SER A 195 18.06 7.00 -16.26
C SER A 195 16.92 7.01 -15.24
N SER A 196 17.20 7.48 -14.04
CA SER A 196 16.25 7.37 -12.92
C SER A 196 15.00 8.25 -13.08
N TYR A 197 15.15 9.40 -13.77
CA TYR A 197 14.05 10.27 -14.19
C TYR A 197 13.27 9.76 -15.42
N GLN A 198 13.69 8.67 -16.05
CA GLN A 198 12.98 8.05 -17.19
C GLN A 198 12.01 6.95 -16.76
N ASN A 199 11.88 6.71 -15.45
CA ASN A 199 10.86 5.83 -14.89
C ASN A 199 9.54 6.58 -14.75
N ALA A 200 8.42 5.88 -14.86
CA ALA A 200 7.11 6.42 -14.48
C ALA A 200 6.75 6.00 -13.06
N TYR A 201 6.32 6.95 -12.26
CA TYR A 201 5.77 6.78 -10.92
C TYR A 201 4.30 7.20 -10.94
N LYS A 202 3.42 6.28 -10.57
CA LYS A 202 1.97 6.48 -10.58
C LYS A 202 1.36 6.08 -9.24
N LEU A 203 0.44 6.91 -8.74
CA LEU A 203 -0.36 6.67 -7.55
C LEU A 203 -1.82 6.61 -7.97
N ASP A 204 -2.47 5.48 -7.75
CA ASP A 204 -3.86 5.23 -8.13
C ASP A 204 -4.13 5.60 -9.62
N GLY A 205 -3.17 5.30 -10.50
CA GLY A 205 -3.20 5.62 -11.93
C GLY A 205 -2.75 7.03 -12.31
N VAL A 206 -2.55 7.93 -11.35
CA VAL A 206 -2.13 9.33 -11.60
C VAL A 206 -0.61 9.46 -11.47
N SER A 207 0.06 10.06 -12.46
CA SER A 207 1.50 10.27 -12.37
C SER A 207 1.85 11.28 -11.27
N PHE A 208 2.87 10.95 -10.48
CA PHE A 208 3.52 11.86 -9.55
C PHE A 208 4.99 12.04 -9.88
N ASN A 209 5.37 11.86 -11.14
CA ASN A 209 6.68 12.27 -11.63
C ASN A 209 6.85 13.77 -11.43
N ASN A 210 8.10 14.17 -11.21
CA ASN A 210 8.45 15.57 -11.33
C ASN A 210 8.84 15.87 -12.78
N ASP A 211 8.14 16.82 -13.39
CA ASP A 211 8.42 17.29 -14.76
C ASP A 211 9.33 18.53 -14.77
N PHE A 212 9.70 19.06 -13.61
CA PHE A 212 10.49 20.28 -13.49
C PHE A 212 11.96 19.97 -13.19
N ASP A 213 12.82 19.92 -14.23
CA ASP A 213 14.28 19.66 -14.13
C ASP A 213 14.65 18.35 -13.39
N PRO A 214 14.07 17.18 -13.72
CA PRO A 214 14.27 15.94 -12.95
C PRO A 214 15.69 15.36 -13.04
N ALA A 215 16.53 15.89 -13.93
CA ALA A 215 17.92 15.46 -14.11
C ALA A 215 18.91 16.17 -13.15
N ASN A 216 18.53 17.31 -12.58
CA ASN A 216 19.39 18.12 -11.74
C ASN A 216 19.08 17.88 -10.25
N SER A 217 19.66 16.81 -9.71
CA SER A 217 19.40 16.35 -8.33
C SER A 217 20.01 17.23 -7.23
N GLY A 218 20.51 18.43 -7.55
CA GLY A 218 21.13 19.38 -6.62
C GLY A 218 22.15 18.74 -5.66
N ASN A 219 22.46 19.43 -4.56
CA ASN A 219 23.28 18.89 -3.46
C ASN A 219 22.45 18.71 -2.17
N GLY A 220 21.13 18.51 -2.31
CA GLY A 220 20.18 18.44 -1.19
C GLY A 220 19.28 19.68 -1.06
N GLU A 221 18.21 19.55 -0.27
CA GLU A 221 17.20 20.59 -0.06
C GLU A 221 17.75 21.79 0.74
N THR A 222 17.63 23.00 0.20
CA THR A 222 17.91 24.25 0.93
C THR A 222 16.65 25.10 1.01
N ASN A 223 16.51 25.90 2.06
CA ASN A 223 15.44 26.90 2.19
C ASN A 223 15.39 27.95 1.04
N THR A 224 16.36 27.95 0.11
CA THR A 224 16.44 28.89 -1.03
C THR A 224 16.66 28.22 -2.39
N ARG A 225 16.83 26.89 -2.41
CA ARG A 225 16.93 26.09 -3.64
C ARG A 225 16.16 24.81 -3.38
N ILE A 226 14.98 24.71 -3.98
CA ILE A 226 14.26 23.45 -4.09
C ILE A 226 15.06 22.65 -5.11
N THR A 227 15.74 21.59 -4.65
CA THR A 227 16.37 20.69 -5.59
C THR A 227 15.27 19.91 -6.30
N SER A 228 15.48 19.60 -7.57
CA SER A 228 14.53 18.76 -8.28
C SER A 228 14.83 17.29 -8.02
N ASP A 229 13.78 16.49 -7.92
CA ASP A 229 13.79 15.04 -7.78
C ASP A 229 12.97 14.37 -8.85
N GLU A 230 13.17 13.09 -9.15
CA GLU A 230 12.35 12.38 -10.15
C GLU A 230 10.90 12.14 -9.68
N GLN A 231 10.67 12.11 -8.37
CA GLN A 231 9.36 12.02 -7.74
C GLN A 231 8.92 13.41 -7.27
N GLY A 232 7.74 13.87 -7.69
CA GLY A 232 7.18 15.15 -7.27
C GLY A 232 6.63 15.15 -5.83
N MET A 233 6.45 13.97 -5.24
CA MET A 233 6.10 13.80 -3.83
C MET A 233 6.62 12.47 -3.29
N TYR A 234 6.85 12.38 -1.97
CA TYR A 234 7.31 11.15 -1.31
C TYR A 234 6.17 10.48 -0.57
N LEU A 235 5.85 9.25 -0.96
CA LEU A 235 4.80 8.45 -0.33
C LEU A 235 5.40 7.55 0.74
N ASP A 236 4.72 7.49 1.87
CA ASP A 236 5.06 6.60 2.96
C ASP A 236 4.48 5.19 2.72
N SER A 237 5.28 4.15 2.85
CA SER A 237 4.89 2.75 2.62
C SER A 237 3.66 2.32 3.42
N ARG A 238 3.38 2.96 4.56
CA ARG A 238 2.23 2.64 5.41
C ARG A 238 0.89 3.12 4.85
N LEU A 239 0.90 4.07 3.92
CA LEU A 239 -0.27 4.57 3.20
C LEU A 239 -0.54 3.78 1.92
N ILE A 240 0.31 2.81 1.61
CA ILE A 240 0.28 2.02 0.38
C ILE A 240 -0.37 0.66 0.66
N ASP A 241 -1.32 0.28 -0.20
CA ASP A 241 -1.94 -1.04 -0.19
C ASP A 241 -1.11 -2.04 -0.98
N SER A 242 -0.64 -1.63 -2.16
CA SER A 242 0.21 -2.46 -3.01
C SER A 242 1.14 -1.62 -3.88
N VAL A 243 2.26 -2.23 -4.29
CA VAL A 243 3.17 -1.68 -5.28
C VAL A 243 3.36 -2.69 -6.40
N THR A 244 3.18 -2.26 -7.64
CA THR A 244 3.42 -3.06 -8.84
C THR A 244 4.52 -2.42 -9.66
N VAL A 245 5.56 -3.19 -10.00
CA VAL A 245 6.63 -2.74 -10.89
C VAL A 245 6.49 -3.44 -12.23
N TYR A 246 6.24 -2.66 -13.26
CA TYR A 246 6.27 -3.08 -14.65
C TYR A 246 7.64 -2.75 -15.23
N ASP A 247 8.38 -3.76 -15.64
CA ASP A 247 9.73 -3.64 -16.18
C ASP A 247 9.84 -4.21 -17.61
N ASN A 248 8.96 -5.14 -17.99
CA ASN A 248 8.79 -5.63 -19.36
C ASN A 248 7.30 -5.80 -19.73
N ASN A 249 7.02 -5.94 -21.04
CA ASN A 249 5.66 -6.14 -21.60
C ASN A 249 4.59 -5.22 -21.00
N ILE A 250 4.94 -3.94 -20.87
CA ILE A 250 4.15 -2.98 -20.10
C ILE A 250 2.90 -2.59 -20.90
N PRO A 251 1.69 -2.64 -20.30
CA PRO A 251 0.45 -2.28 -20.98
C PRO A 251 0.47 -0.85 -21.53
N VAL A 252 -0.20 -0.62 -22.67
CA VAL A 252 -0.20 0.68 -23.38
C VAL A 252 -0.81 1.85 -22.58
N GLU A 253 -1.62 1.56 -21.56
CA GLU A 253 -2.14 2.56 -20.61
C GLU A 253 -1.04 3.20 -19.75
N PHE A 254 0.12 2.55 -19.69
CA PHE A 254 1.35 3.11 -19.16
C PHE A 254 2.16 3.64 -20.36
N GLY A 255 2.38 4.96 -20.40
CA GLY A 255 3.18 5.63 -21.41
C GLY A 255 4.02 6.74 -20.80
N GLY A 256 4.91 7.33 -21.59
CA GLY A 256 5.77 8.43 -21.14
C GLY A 256 6.98 8.02 -20.30
N PHE A 257 7.42 6.76 -20.40
CA PHE A 257 8.63 6.26 -19.74
C PHE A 257 9.55 5.55 -20.74
N THR A 258 10.83 5.43 -20.40
CA THR A 258 11.83 4.66 -21.18
C THR A 258 12.43 3.51 -20.36
N GLY A 259 12.37 3.60 -19.03
CA GLY A 259 12.72 2.52 -18.11
C GLY A 259 11.53 1.62 -17.81
N GLY A 260 11.12 1.61 -16.54
CA GLY A 260 9.93 0.90 -16.08
C GLY A 260 8.88 1.83 -15.46
N THR A 261 7.75 1.24 -15.08
CA THR A 261 6.68 1.91 -14.35
C THR A 261 6.52 1.32 -12.96
N VAL A 262 6.46 2.19 -11.96
CA VAL A 262 6.10 1.87 -10.57
C VAL A 262 4.69 2.39 -10.32
N GLU A 263 3.74 1.47 -10.24
CA GLU A 263 2.35 1.75 -9.87
C GLU A 263 2.16 1.49 -8.38
N VAL A 264 1.62 2.48 -7.68
CA VAL A 264 1.35 2.45 -6.25
C VAL A 264 -0.15 2.58 -6.05
N GLN A 265 -0.75 1.67 -5.30
CA GLN A 265 -2.15 1.78 -4.89
C GLN A 265 -2.24 2.27 -3.46
N SER A 266 -3.06 3.28 -3.20
CA SER A 266 -3.28 3.78 -1.84
C SER A 266 -4.17 2.84 -1.03
N ARG A 267 -3.98 2.84 0.29
CA ARG A 267 -4.85 2.09 1.21
C ARG A 267 -6.26 2.68 1.20
N ARG A 268 -7.24 1.80 0.96
CA ARG A 268 -8.67 2.10 1.05
C ARG A 268 -9.23 1.62 2.38
N TRP A 269 -10.33 2.21 2.80
CA TRP A 269 -11.04 1.75 3.99
C TRP A 269 -11.63 0.35 3.76
N SER A 270 -11.27 -0.60 4.62
CA SER A 270 -11.72 -2.00 4.59
C SER A 270 -13.09 -2.26 5.25
N GLY A 271 -13.78 -1.24 5.77
CA GLY A 271 -15.00 -1.39 6.57
C GLY A 271 -14.76 -1.58 8.08
N GLU A 272 -13.55 -1.90 8.50
CA GLU A 272 -13.16 -2.05 9.91
C GLU A 272 -12.26 -0.88 10.37
N THR A 273 -12.36 -0.50 11.65
CA THR A 273 -11.50 0.53 12.25
C THR A 273 -10.22 -0.10 12.78
N HIS A 274 -9.06 0.37 12.32
CA HIS A 274 -7.77 -0.13 12.77
C HIS A 274 -6.85 1.02 13.19
N ALA A 275 -6.50 1.07 14.47
CA ALA A 275 -5.53 2.03 14.97
C ALA A 275 -4.11 1.46 14.92
N ASN A 276 -3.17 2.19 14.33
CA ASN A 276 -1.75 1.84 14.33
C ASN A 276 -0.89 3.02 14.80
N ALA A 277 0.06 2.76 15.69
CA ALA A 277 0.98 3.77 16.22
C ALA A 277 2.43 3.34 15.97
N TYR A 278 3.22 4.24 15.39
CA TYR A 278 4.63 3.99 15.09
C TYR A 278 5.49 5.16 15.53
N TYR A 279 6.64 4.85 16.12
CA TYR A 279 7.66 5.83 16.50
C TYR A 279 9.03 5.36 16.05
N ARG A 280 9.71 6.18 15.24
CA ARG A 280 11.09 5.98 14.82
C ARG A 280 11.89 7.25 15.11
N THR A 281 13.11 7.08 15.64
CA THR A 281 14.05 8.19 15.79
C THR A 281 15.43 7.80 15.29
N THR A 282 16.12 8.75 14.67
CA THR A 282 17.51 8.57 14.23
C THR A 282 18.29 9.79 14.68
N ARG A 283 19.33 9.58 15.48
CA ARG A 283 20.12 10.67 16.06
C ARG A 283 21.57 10.53 15.65
N SER A 284 22.18 11.62 15.22
CA SER A 284 23.61 11.66 14.89
C SER A 284 24.48 11.37 16.11
N SER A 285 24.00 11.62 17.33
CA SER A 285 24.71 11.28 18.57
C SER A 285 24.88 9.77 18.78
N TRP A 286 24.11 8.94 18.08
CA TRP A 286 24.24 7.49 18.11
C TRP A 286 25.10 6.95 16.96
N ASN A 287 25.56 7.82 16.05
CA ASN A 287 26.31 7.45 14.86
C ASN A 287 27.77 7.92 14.99
N ASN A 288 28.72 7.03 14.69
CA ASN A 288 30.14 7.35 14.66
C ASN A 288 30.64 7.24 13.22
N ILE A 289 31.04 8.36 12.63
CA ILE A 289 31.58 8.40 11.27
C ILE A 289 33.10 8.25 11.35
N PHE A 290 33.62 7.18 10.75
CA PHE A 290 35.06 6.96 10.60
C PHE A 290 35.51 7.50 9.23
N THR A 291 36.52 8.35 9.21
CA THR A 291 37.09 8.92 7.98
C THR A 291 38.59 8.65 7.94
N ASP A 292 39.13 8.30 6.77
CA ASP A 292 40.59 8.20 6.58
C ASP A 292 41.23 9.58 6.81
N PRO A 293 42.25 9.70 7.69
CA PRO A 293 42.98 10.95 7.91
C PRO A 293 43.59 11.57 6.64
N LYS A 294 43.82 10.79 5.58
CA LYS A 294 44.34 11.26 4.28
C LYS A 294 43.27 11.93 3.42
N LEU A 295 41.98 11.64 3.66
CA LEU A 295 40.87 12.35 3.04
C LEU A 295 40.64 13.65 3.81
N LYS A 296 40.91 14.80 3.17
CA LYS A 296 40.56 16.13 3.74
C LYS A 296 39.04 16.27 3.82
N PHE A 297 38.44 15.71 4.85
CA PHE A 297 37.00 15.76 5.09
C PHE A 297 36.63 17.08 5.76
N ASP A 298 36.46 18.12 4.95
CA ASP A 298 36.02 19.44 5.40
C ASP A 298 34.49 19.55 5.34
N THR A 299 33.87 19.70 6.51
CA THR A 299 32.42 19.91 6.66
C THR A 299 32.09 21.32 7.15
N ALA A 300 33.08 22.22 7.20
CA ALA A 300 32.90 23.61 7.62
C ALA A 300 32.35 24.48 6.49
N ASN A 301 32.50 24.08 5.22
CA ASN A 301 32.02 24.81 4.04
C ASN A 301 30.56 24.54 3.66
N ASN A 302 29.75 24.06 4.60
CA ASN A 302 28.31 23.91 4.39
C ASN A 302 27.65 25.29 4.57
N ASP A 303 27.39 25.98 3.46
CA ASP A 303 26.76 27.32 3.41
C ASP A 303 25.49 27.28 2.52
N PHE A 304 24.64 28.31 2.55
CA PHE A 304 23.47 28.47 1.67
C PHE A 304 23.78 28.29 0.18
N SER A 305 25.01 28.58 -0.24
CA SER A 305 25.51 28.37 -1.61
C SER A 305 25.94 26.93 -1.91
N ASN A 306 26.31 26.16 -0.88
CA ASN A 306 26.77 24.78 -0.92
C ASN A 306 26.14 24.02 0.26
N PRO A 307 24.79 23.84 0.24
CA PRO A 307 24.09 23.14 1.29
C PRO A 307 24.68 21.75 1.46
N ALA A 308 24.74 21.32 2.71
CA ALA A 308 25.61 20.26 3.18
C ALA A 308 25.56 18.99 2.30
N ARG A 309 26.65 18.72 1.58
CA ARG A 309 26.87 17.39 0.97
C ARG A 309 26.85 16.28 2.03
N PHE A 310 27.07 16.61 3.30
CA PHE A 310 27.08 15.69 4.45
C PHE A 310 26.51 16.35 5.71
N GLN A 311 25.45 15.76 6.27
CA GLN A 311 24.80 16.26 7.48
C GLN A 311 25.36 15.56 8.73
N LYS A 312 26.44 16.09 9.33
CA LYS A 312 27.07 15.50 10.54
C LYS A 312 26.18 15.52 11.78
N LYS A 313 25.23 16.45 11.85
CA LYS A 313 24.31 16.62 12.99
C LYS A 313 22.88 16.56 12.47
N TYR A 314 22.13 15.55 12.92
CA TYR A 314 20.74 15.33 12.56
C TYR A 314 20.00 14.67 13.72
N ASP A 315 18.73 15.02 13.88
CA ASP A 315 17.76 14.33 14.73
C ASP A 315 16.49 14.17 13.89
N LYS A 316 16.22 12.94 13.48
CA LYS A 316 15.00 12.56 12.75
C LYS A 316 14.04 11.94 13.74
N GLN A 317 12.79 12.39 13.70
CA GLN A 317 11.69 11.81 14.47
C GLN A 317 10.50 11.61 13.54
N LYS A 318 9.97 10.39 13.53
CA LYS A 318 8.84 9.99 12.71
C LYS A 318 7.79 9.38 13.64
N LEU A 319 6.74 10.15 13.93
CA LEU A 319 5.59 9.73 14.74
C LEU A 319 4.37 9.69 13.82
N TRP A 320 3.68 8.54 13.78
CA TRP A 320 2.48 8.41 12.96
C TRP A 320 1.41 7.63 13.70
N ARG A 321 0.17 8.11 13.54
CA ARG A 321 -1.04 7.48 14.04
C ARG A 321 -1.99 7.31 12.86
N LEU A 322 -2.30 6.07 12.53
CA LEU A 322 -3.44 5.73 11.67
C LEU A 322 -4.60 5.40 12.61
N VAL A 323 -5.80 5.92 12.36
CA VAL A 323 -7.04 5.60 13.09
C VAL A 323 -8.00 4.94 12.12
#